data_AF-A0A917JNV1-F1
#
_entry.id   AF-A0A917JNV1-F1
#
_cell.length_a   1.000
_cell.length_b   1.000
_cell.length_c   1.000
_cell.angle_alpha   90.00
_cell.angle_beta   90.00
_cell.angle_gamma   90.00
#
_symmetry.space_group_name_H-M   'P 1'
#
loop_
_entity.id
_entity.type
_entity.pdbx_description
1 polymer ?
#
loop_
_entity_poly.entity_id
_entity_poly.type
_entity_poly.pdbx_seq_one_letter_code
_entity_poly.pdbx_strand_id
1 'polypeptide(L)'
;MNSKQVPKKYNPNVSEFLALCGRNYIRILKWLPEELSLNQNVALKGEHGVLMVKLLENTKYTQLVEIYRDVGKSQFVTTPSVVVRVYHDAKLAEVLTSQQIYKLQPVYDYPNLRMFHRDEKYQVNAFLEELLKVGRSPVLASQV
;
A
#
# COMPACT_ATOMS: atom_id res chain seq x y z
N MET A 1 0.80 18.60 -44.97
CA MET A 1 0.40 19.23 -43.70
C MET A 1 0.40 18.16 -42.62
N ASN A 2 1.44 18.09 -41.77
CA ASN A 2 1.50 17.14 -40.65
C ASN A 2 0.91 17.79 -39.40
N SER A 3 -0.30 17.38 -39.02
CA SER A 3 -0.92 17.77 -37.74
C SER A 3 -0.15 17.09 -36.60
N LYS A 4 0.68 17.85 -35.89
CA LYS A 4 1.26 17.42 -34.61
C LYS A 4 0.12 17.14 -33.63
N GLN A 5 -0.07 15.87 -33.25
CA GLN A 5 -0.98 15.51 -32.16
C GLN A 5 -0.43 16.09 -30.86
N VAL A 6 -1.18 17.02 -30.27
CA VAL A 6 -0.86 17.57 -28.94
C VAL A 6 -1.08 16.45 -27.92
N PRO A 7 -0.09 16.12 -27.05
CA PRO A 7 -0.28 15.07 -26.06
C PRO A 7 -1.45 15.45 -25.15
N LYS A 8 -2.42 14.53 -25.04
CA LYS A 8 -3.64 14.72 -24.26
C LYS A 8 -3.28 15.12 -22.83
N LYS A 9 -3.81 16.26 -22.37
CA LYS A 9 -3.57 16.80 -21.02
C LYS A 9 -4.03 15.75 -20.00
N TYR A 10 -3.11 15.30 -19.15
CA TYR A 10 -3.40 14.34 -18.09
C TYR A 10 -4.37 14.97 -17.09
N ASN A 11 -5.51 14.30 -16.87
CA ASN A 11 -6.47 14.68 -15.84
C ASN A 11 -6.58 13.49 -14.87
N PRO A 12 -5.92 13.55 -13.70
CA PRO A 12 -5.96 12.44 -12.75
C PRO A 12 -7.40 12.21 -12.30
N ASN A 13 -7.87 10.96 -12.38
CA ASN A 13 -9.16 10.58 -11.84
C ASN A 13 -9.02 10.39 -10.31
N VAL A 14 -9.06 11.51 -9.59
CA VAL A 14 -8.94 11.53 -8.12
C VAL A 14 -10.02 10.67 -7.46
N SER A 15 -11.24 10.69 -8.01
CA SER A 15 -12.36 9.89 -7.49
C SER A 15 -12.07 8.39 -7.56
N GLU A 16 -11.52 7.92 -8.67
CA GLU A 16 -11.17 6.52 -8.86
C GLU A 16 -9.99 6.10 -7.97
N PHE A 17 -9.00 6.97 -7.82
CA PHE A 17 -7.89 6.73 -6.89
C PHE A 17 -8.36 6.63 -5.43
N LEU A 18 -9.21 7.56 -4.97
CA LEU A 18 -9.78 7.50 -3.62
C LEU A 18 -10.65 6.25 -3.41
N ALA A 19 -11.41 5.85 -4.43
CA ALA A 19 -12.18 4.61 -4.38
C ALA A 19 -11.27 3.37 -4.22
N LEU A 20 -10.13 3.33 -4.92
CA LEU A 20 -9.11 2.29 -4.75
C LEU A 20 -8.54 2.30 -3.32
N CYS A 21 -8.17 3.46 -2.79
CA CYS A 21 -7.68 3.59 -1.42
C CYS A 21 -8.71 3.15 -0.36
N GLY A 22 -10.00 3.42 -0.59
CA GLY A 22 -11.09 2.95 0.27
C GLY A 22 -11.27 1.43 0.25
N ARG A 23 -11.14 0.79 -0.94
CA ARG A 23 -11.14 -0.67 -1.03
C ARG A 23 -9.94 -1.29 -0.31
N ASN A 24 -8.76 -0.69 -0.47
CA ASN A 24 -7.55 -1.11 0.22
C ASN A 24 -7.72 -1.02 1.73
N TYR A 25 -8.33 0.06 2.25
CA TYR A 25 -8.62 0.21 3.67
C TYR A 25 -9.46 -0.95 4.21
N ILE A 26 -10.61 -1.23 3.57
CA ILE A 26 -11.51 -2.32 3.98
C ILE A 26 -10.79 -3.68 3.94
N ARG A 27 -9.94 -3.91 2.94
CA ARG A 27 -9.16 -5.15 2.84
C ARG A 27 -8.11 -5.26 3.94
N ILE A 28 -7.34 -4.20 4.19
CA ILE A 28 -6.29 -4.18 5.21
C ILE A 28 -6.86 -4.42 6.60
N LEU A 29 -8.00 -3.81 6.95
CA LEU A 29 -8.63 -4.03 8.26
C LEU A 29 -8.96 -5.50 8.52
N LYS A 30 -9.22 -6.30 7.48
CA LYS A 30 -9.43 -7.74 7.65
C LYS A 30 -8.16 -8.49 8.02
N TRP A 31 -7.00 -7.96 7.63
CA TRP A 31 -5.70 -8.60 7.81
C TRP A 31 -4.97 -8.08 9.05
N LEU A 32 -5.17 -6.82 9.46
CA LEU A 32 -4.55 -6.29 10.68
C LEU A 32 -5.14 -6.97 11.92
N PRO A 33 -4.33 -7.65 12.76
CA PRO A 33 -4.75 -8.05 14.09
C PRO A 33 -5.16 -6.84 14.94
N GLU A 34 -6.11 -7.04 15.85
CA GLU A 34 -6.54 -5.99 16.80
C GLU A 34 -5.36 -5.55 17.70
N GLU A 35 -4.48 -6.48 18.05
CA GLU A 35 -3.28 -6.24 18.84
C GLU A 35 -2.03 -6.47 17.99
N LEU A 36 -1.50 -5.39 17.42
CA LEU A 36 -0.18 -5.35 16.78
C LEU A 36 0.78 -4.55 17.67
N SER A 37 1.89 -5.17 18.09
CA SER A 37 2.96 -4.42 18.76
C SER A 37 3.87 -3.75 17.73
N LEU A 38 4.43 -2.59 18.08
CA LEU A 38 5.40 -1.90 17.22
C LEU A 38 6.58 -2.81 16.87
N ASN A 39 6.96 -2.80 15.59
CA ASN A 39 8.02 -3.61 14.99
C ASN A 39 7.84 -5.13 15.07
N GLN A 40 6.67 -5.62 15.49
CA GLN A 40 6.35 -7.04 15.48
C GLN A 40 5.96 -7.49 14.07
N ASN A 41 6.56 -8.59 13.62
CA ASN A 41 6.15 -9.27 12.40
C ASN A 41 5.07 -10.31 12.74
N VAL A 42 3.98 -10.31 11.97
CA VAL A 42 2.91 -11.28 12.09
C VAL A 42 2.74 -11.98 10.75
N ALA A 43 2.74 -13.31 10.78
CA ALA A 43 2.42 -14.14 9.63
C ALA A 43 0.92 -14.42 9.59
N LEU A 44 0.27 -13.97 8.52
CA LEU A 44 -1.16 -14.15 8.30
C LEU A 44 -1.37 -15.17 7.20
N LYS A 45 -1.91 -16.33 7.56
CA LYS A 45 -2.20 -17.38 6.59
C LYS A 45 -3.57 -17.11 5.96
N GLY A 46 -3.57 -17.00 4.64
CA GLY A 46 -4.78 -17.00 3.83
C GLY A 46 -4.89 -18.26 2.96
N GLU A 47 -5.97 -18.35 2.19
CA GLU A 47 -6.24 -19.44 1.25
C GLU A 47 -5.17 -19.53 0.14
N HIS A 48 -4.57 -18.40 -0.26
CA HIS A 48 -3.66 -18.28 -1.40
C HIS A 48 -2.22 -17.97 -0.99
N GLY A 49 -1.85 -18.14 0.28
CA GLY A 49 -0.46 -17.96 0.75
C GLY A 49 -0.36 -17.35 2.15
N VAL A 50 0.85 -16.91 2.48
CA VAL A 50 1.14 -16.20 3.74
C VAL A 50 1.45 -14.75 3.42
N LEU A 51 0.79 -13.85 4.15
CA LEU A 51 1.04 -12.42 4.13
C LEU A 51 1.76 -12.04 5.42
N MET A 52 2.92 -11.43 5.28
CA MET A 52 3.67 -10.90 6.42
C MET A 52 3.29 -9.44 6.61
N VAL A 53 2.98 -9.09 7.84
CA VAL A 53 2.62 -7.72 8.22
C VAL A 53 3.47 -7.28 9.39
N LYS A 54 4.02 -6.07 9.28
CA LYS A 54 4.80 -5.44 10.34
C LYS A 54 4.26 -4.05 10.63
N LEU A 55 3.99 -3.76 11.90
CA LEU A 55 3.59 -2.42 12.32
C LEU A 55 4.85 -1.54 12.50
N LEU A 56 4.95 -0.46 11.74
CA LEU A 56 6.06 0.50 11.80
C LEU A 56 5.74 1.71 12.67
N GLU A 57 4.51 2.23 12.57
CA GLU A 57 4.02 3.37 13.37
C GLU A 57 2.57 3.14 13.77
N ASN A 58 2.19 3.54 14.98
CA ASN A 58 0.83 3.45 15.49
C ASN A 58 0.46 4.74 16.23
N THR A 59 -0.46 5.51 15.66
CA THR A 59 -1.00 6.73 16.27
C THR A 59 -2.51 6.60 16.42
N LYS A 60 -3.15 7.60 17.06
CA LYS A 60 -4.60 7.59 17.28
C LYS A 60 -5.42 7.47 16.00
N TYR A 61 -4.96 8.08 14.90
CA TYR A 61 -5.73 8.18 13.65
C TYR A 61 -5.06 7.51 12.46
N THR A 62 -3.76 7.20 12.57
CA THR A 62 -3.00 6.62 11.47
C THR A 62 -2.11 5.48 11.93
N GLN A 63 -1.94 4.50 11.04
CA GLN A 63 -0.96 3.43 11.19
C GLN A 63 -0.05 3.40 9.96
N LEU A 64 1.21 3.05 10.17
CA LEU A 64 2.14 2.74 9.12
C LEU A 64 2.49 1.25 9.23
N VAL A 65 2.20 0.49 8.18
CA VAL A 65 2.41 -0.95 8.15
C VAL A 65 3.24 -1.33 6.93
N GLU A 66 4.18 -2.25 7.11
CA GLU A 66 4.87 -2.91 6.01
C GLU A 66 4.15 -4.23 5.73
N ILE A 67 3.90 -4.49 4.45
CA ILE A 67 3.22 -5.68 3.98
C ILE A 67 4.08 -6.33 2.91
N TYR A 68 4.38 -7.61 3.07
CA TYR A 68 5.15 -8.38 2.10
C TYR A 68 4.71 -9.84 2.05
N ARG A 69 5.02 -10.53 0.95
CA ARG A 69 4.82 -11.99 0.85
C ARG A 69 6.17 -12.67 0.85
N ASP A 70 6.39 -13.57 1.80
CA ASP A 70 7.57 -14.43 1.77
C ASP A 70 7.48 -15.38 0.57
N VAL A 71 8.38 -15.21 -0.39
CA VAL A 71 8.50 -16.03 -1.61
C VAL A 71 9.60 -17.09 -1.48
N GLY A 72 10.14 -17.27 -0.27
CA GLY A 72 11.28 -18.15 -0.03
C GLY A 72 12.60 -17.50 -0.46
N LYS A 73 13.71 -17.96 0.14
CA LYS A 73 15.06 -17.48 -0.18
C LYS A 73 15.51 -17.99 -1.55
N SER A 74 15.11 -17.30 -2.61
CA SER A 74 15.74 -17.41 -3.93
C SER A 74 16.66 -16.22 -4.14
N GLN A 75 17.94 -16.45 -4.44
CA GLN A 75 18.93 -15.39 -4.69
C GLN A 75 18.54 -14.47 -5.87
N PHE A 76 17.55 -14.85 -6.67
CA PHE A 76 17.16 -14.17 -7.89
C PHE A 76 15.83 -13.42 -7.80
N VAL A 77 15.08 -13.53 -6.69
CA VAL A 77 13.74 -12.94 -6.57
C VAL A 77 13.69 -11.99 -5.38
N THR A 78 13.40 -10.71 -5.66
CA THR A 78 13.10 -9.74 -4.61
C THR A 78 11.72 -10.03 -4.04
N THR A 79 11.63 -10.15 -2.72
CA THR A 79 10.35 -10.30 -2.01
C THR A 79 9.51 -9.04 -2.25
N PRO A 80 8.30 -9.15 -2.82
CA PRO A 80 7.47 -7.99 -3.03
C PRO A 80 7.04 -7.42 -1.67
N SER A 81 7.47 -6.19 -1.38
CA SER A 81 7.10 -5.46 -0.17
C SER A 81 6.56 -4.06 -0.51
N VAL A 82 5.63 -3.60 0.33
CA VAL A 82 5.06 -2.26 0.25
C VAL A 82 4.88 -1.69 1.66
N VAL A 83 5.13 -0.40 1.81
CA VAL A 83 4.83 0.34 3.04
C VAL A 83 3.52 1.09 2.83
N VAL A 84 2.55 0.85 3.70
CA VAL A 84 1.19 1.35 3.57
C VAL A 84 0.84 2.23 4.75
N ARG A 85 0.32 3.42 4.47
CA ARG A 85 -0.29 4.28 5.47
C ARG A 85 -1.80 4.05 5.49
N VAL A 86 -2.32 3.76 6.68
CA VAL A 86 -3.73 3.51 6.94
C VAL A 86 -4.26 4.71 7.74
N TYR A 87 -5.23 5.43 7.17
CA TYR A 87 -5.94 6.54 7.79
C TYR A 87 -7.31 6.05 8.28
N HIS A 88 -7.50 6.00 9.60
CA HIS A 88 -8.72 5.48 10.22
C HIS A 88 -9.87 6.49 10.22
N ASP A 89 -9.53 7.77 10.28
CA ASP A 89 -10.45 8.90 10.19
C ASP A 89 -11.03 9.08 8.77
N ALA A 90 -10.16 9.04 7.76
CA ALA A 90 -10.55 9.13 6.35
C ALA A 90 -11.04 7.80 5.76
N LYS A 91 -10.80 6.68 6.46
CA LYS A 91 -11.05 5.30 5.99
C LYS A 91 -10.37 4.99 4.65
N LEU A 92 -9.10 5.39 4.55
CA LEU A 92 -8.28 5.21 3.34
C LEU A 92 -6.99 4.48 3.68
N ALA A 93 -6.49 3.68 2.74
CA ALA A 93 -5.15 3.13 2.82
C ALA A 93 -4.40 3.36 1.50
N GLU A 94 -3.16 3.82 1.59
CA GLU A 94 -2.33 4.06 0.43
C GLU A 94 -0.90 3.56 0.60
N VAL A 95 -0.31 3.07 -0.48
CA VAL A 95 1.12 2.73 -0.52
C VAL A 95 1.93 4.01 -0.58
N LEU A 96 2.89 4.16 0.34
CA LEU A 96 3.85 5.25 0.35
C LEU A 96 4.97 4.98 -0.67
N THR A 97 5.38 6.01 -1.41
CA THR A 97 6.60 5.94 -2.23
C THR A 97 7.84 6.17 -1.35
N SER A 98 9.02 5.79 -1.83
CA SER A 98 10.29 5.86 -1.06
C SER A 98 10.59 7.25 -0.44
N GLN A 99 10.11 8.33 -1.06
CA GLN A 99 10.23 9.71 -0.55
C GLN A 99 9.28 10.01 0.63
N GLN A 100 8.15 9.31 0.72
CA GLN A 100 7.10 9.49 1.74
C GLN A 100 7.35 8.66 3.02
N ILE A 101 8.32 7.76 3.01
CA ILE A 101 8.69 6.91 4.17
C ILE A 101 9.44 7.72 5.24
N TYR A 102 10.20 8.75 4.86
CA TYR A 102 11.10 9.46 5.78
C TYR A 102 10.66 10.87 6.19
N LYS A 103 9.58 11.43 5.61
CA LYS A 103 9.09 12.78 5.97
C LYS A 103 7.56 12.85 5.91
N LEU A 104 6.94 13.04 7.07
CA LEU A 104 5.64 13.71 7.19
C LEU A 104 5.85 15.19 6.80
N GLN A 105 5.64 15.53 5.54
CA GLN A 105 5.50 16.94 5.16
C GLN A 105 4.03 17.36 5.35
N PRO A 106 3.73 18.40 6.14
CA PRO A 106 2.37 18.87 6.39
C PRO A 106 1.72 19.53 5.16
N VAL A 107 2.52 19.86 4.14
CA VAL A 107 2.09 20.40 2.85
C VAL A 107 2.81 19.61 1.76
N TYR A 108 2.03 19.01 0.88
CA TYR A 108 2.56 18.37 -0.32
C TYR A 108 2.65 19.44 -1.40
N ASP A 109 3.86 19.70 -1.90
CA ASP A 109 4.05 20.59 -3.03
C ASP A 109 3.32 20.03 -4.26
N TYR A 110 2.22 20.69 -4.61
CA TYR A 110 1.60 20.54 -5.92
C TYR A 110 1.94 21.77 -6.76
N PRO A 111 2.37 21.60 -8.02
CA PRO A 111 2.39 20.37 -8.80
C PRO A 111 3.63 19.49 -8.57
N ASN A 112 3.44 18.17 -8.71
CA ASN A 112 4.48 17.13 -8.68
C ASN A 112 5.60 17.42 -9.72
N LEU A 113 6.65 18.15 -9.28
CA LEU A 113 7.72 18.69 -10.12
C LEU A 113 8.56 17.62 -10.85
N ARG A 114 8.47 16.34 -10.46
CA ARG A 114 9.39 15.29 -10.92
C ARG A 114 8.80 14.27 -11.89
N MET A 115 7.49 14.34 -12.20
CA MET A 115 6.83 13.47 -13.20
C MET A 115 7.29 11.99 -13.17
N PHE A 116 7.36 11.37 -11.98
CA PHE A 116 7.41 9.90 -11.88
C PHE A 116 6.21 9.31 -12.64
N HIS A 117 6.35 8.10 -13.22
CA HIS A 117 5.46 7.57 -14.29
C HIS A 117 3.99 7.88 -13.99
N ARG A 118 3.25 8.47 -14.96
CA ARG A 118 1.95 9.15 -14.74
C ARG A 118 0.89 8.38 -13.94
N ASP A 119 0.94 7.05 -13.93
CA ASP A 119 0.01 6.17 -13.23
C ASP A 119 0.67 5.34 -12.12
N GLU A 120 1.94 5.58 -11.80
CA GLU A 120 2.73 4.77 -10.86
C GLU A 120 2.06 4.71 -9.48
N LYS A 121 1.57 5.84 -8.95
CA LYS A 121 0.85 5.85 -7.68
C LYS A 121 -0.41 4.99 -7.73
N TYR A 122 -1.17 5.05 -8.82
CA TYR A 122 -2.37 4.22 -9.00
C TYR A 122 -1.99 2.74 -9.13
N GLN A 123 -1.01 2.41 -9.98
CA GLN A 123 -0.54 1.06 -10.22
C GLN A 123 0.02 0.40 -8.96
N VAL A 124 0.79 1.13 -8.14
CA VAL A 124 1.32 0.63 -6.88
C VAL A 124 0.20 0.39 -5.86
N ASN A 125 -0.83 1.26 -5.83
CA ASN A 125 -2.00 1.03 -4.98
C ASN A 125 -2.91 -0.10 -5.48
N ALA A 126 -2.98 -0.31 -6.80
CA ALA A 126 -3.66 -1.45 -7.38
C ALA A 126 -2.89 -2.76 -7.10
N PHE A 127 -1.56 -2.70 -7.11
CA PHE A 127 -0.71 -3.81 -6.69
C PHE A 127 -0.96 -4.19 -5.24
N LEU A 128 -1.11 -3.22 -4.33
CA LEU A 128 -1.53 -3.49 -2.95
C LEU A 128 -2.88 -4.24 -2.89
N GLU A 129 -3.85 -3.84 -3.70
CA GLU A 129 -5.14 -4.54 -3.77
C GLU A 129 -4.95 -6.03 -4.09
N GLU A 130 -4.10 -6.35 -5.08
CA GLU A 130 -3.75 -7.73 -5.43
C GLU A 130 -2.95 -8.44 -4.33
N LEU A 131 -2.01 -7.74 -3.68
CA LEU A 131 -1.20 -8.29 -2.61
C LEU A 131 -2.07 -8.76 -1.43
N LEU A 132 -3.15 -8.03 -1.13
CA LEU A 132 -4.11 -8.32 -0.06
C LEU A 132 -5.14 -9.42 -0.41
N LYS A 133 -5.23 -9.85 -1.68
CA LYS A 133 -6.07 -10.99 -2.10
C LYS A 133 -5.39 -12.31 -1.75
N VAL A 134 -5.11 -12.53 -0.48
CA VAL A 134 -4.54 -13.79 0.03
C VAL A 134 -5.62 -14.71 0.62
N GLY A 135 -6.84 -14.23 0.87
CA GLY A 135 -7.97 -15.03 1.36
C GLY A 135 -9.15 -14.15 1.81
N ARG A 136 -10.12 -14.75 2.51
CA ARG A 136 -11.30 -14.03 3.05
C ARG A 136 -11.14 -13.55 4.49
N SER A 137 -10.31 -14.23 5.28
CA SER A 137 -9.97 -13.89 6.67
C SER A 137 -8.59 -14.47 7.01
N PRO A 138 -7.78 -13.79 7.83
CA PRO A 138 -6.56 -14.37 8.35
C PRO A 138 -6.85 -15.51 9.32
N VAL A 139 -6.00 -16.52 9.25
CA VAL A 139 -5.68 -17.37 10.41
C VAL A 139 -4.29 -16.94 10.86
N LEU A 140 -4.15 -16.58 12.13
CA LEU A 140 -2.84 -16.28 12.72
C LEU A 140 -1.96 -17.52 12.56
N ALA A 141 -0.95 -17.42 11.69
CA ALA A 141 0.12 -18.39 11.68
C ALA A 141 1.07 -17.98 12.80
N SER A 142 1.56 -18.97 13.54
CA SER A 142 2.42 -18.83 14.70
C SER A 142 3.50 -17.75 14.51
N GLN A 143 3.80 -17.01 15.58
CA GLN A 143 4.90 -16.05 15.62
C GLN A 143 6.20 -16.77 15.24
N VAL A 144 6.92 -16.24 14.24
CA VAL A 144 8.23 -16.73 13.81
C VAL A 144 9.32 -15.87 14.42
#